data_AF-M1CPQ2-F1
#
_entry.id   AF-M1CPQ2-F1
#
_cell.length_a   1.000
_cell.length_b   1.000
_cell.length_c   1.000
_cell.angle_alpha   90.00
_cell.angle_beta   90.00
_cell.angle_gamma   90.00
#
_symmetry.space_group_name_H-M   'P 1'
#
loop_
_entity.id
_entity.type
_entity.pdbx_description
1 polymer ?
#
loop_
_entity_poly.entity_id
_entity_poly.type
_entity_poly.pdbx_seq_one_letter_code
_entity_poly.pdbx_strand_id
1 'polypeptide(L)'
;MDFLSKVVEKCSNFMINNVGYLIYYNRNIKSLDKESDKLDIIRNEMWLLHCDVELRQKVGNSVDDPSLHDIAKEVAKECKGLPIVIVTVARELKFNSRPSWEGALVELERSAPRNIPGVIENVYQPLKECYNHIESDEAKYLFLMYSFFEEDSDILPEQLLRKGMELGIFSEIENFEHARNRMCLLLETLKDRFLLSQGSNSNYVKMPDVVRDVAINIASECKHIFMASHF
;
A
#
# COMPACT_ATOMS: atom_id res chain seq x y z
N MET A 1 -10.75 5.03 65.35
CA MET A 1 -10.01 5.78 64.30
C MET A 1 -8.86 4.98 63.69
N ASP A 2 -8.21 4.08 64.44
CA ASP A 2 -6.98 3.39 63.99
C ASP A 2 -7.17 2.36 62.83
N PHE A 3 -8.32 1.70 62.77
CA PHE A 3 -8.63 0.72 61.72
C PHE A 3 -8.83 1.36 60.33
N LEU A 4 -9.55 2.49 60.27
CA LEU A 4 -9.81 3.20 59.02
C LEU A 4 -8.51 3.78 58.42
N SER A 5 -7.59 4.24 59.27
CA SER A 5 -6.28 4.75 58.84
C SER A 5 -5.47 3.68 58.09
N LYS A 6 -5.38 2.46 58.65
CA LYS A 6 -4.67 1.32 58.03
C LYS A 6 -5.28 0.89 56.70
N VAL A 7 -6.60 0.96 56.57
CA VAL A 7 -7.29 0.64 55.30
C VAL A 7 -6.99 1.70 54.25
N VAL A 8 -7.05 2.98 54.59
CA VAL A 8 -6.73 4.10 53.67
C VAL A 8 -5.27 4.04 53.22
N GLU A 9 -4.33 3.76 54.12
CA GLU A 9 -2.91 3.63 53.79
C GLU A 9 -2.65 2.45 52.83
N LYS A 10 -3.27 1.30 53.08
CA LYS A 10 -3.11 0.12 52.23
C LYS A 10 -3.70 0.32 50.83
N CYS A 11 -4.88 0.96 50.74
CA CYS A 11 -5.49 1.35 49.47
C CYS A 11 -4.64 2.39 48.73
N SER A 12 -4.09 3.38 49.44
CA SER A 12 -3.22 4.41 48.86
C SER A 12 -1.94 3.79 48.29
N ASN A 13 -1.28 2.91 49.06
CA ASN A 13 -0.08 2.20 48.60
C ASN A 13 -0.37 1.29 47.41
N PHE A 14 -1.52 0.61 47.38
CA PHE A 14 -1.94 -0.20 46.22
C PHE A 14 -2.13 0.66 44.97
N MET A 15 -2.82 1.80 45.09
CA MET A 15 -3.04 2.73 43.98
C MET A 15 -1.72 3.34 43.48
N ILE A 16 -0.84 3.79 44.39
CA ILE A 16 0.48 4.36 44.06
C ILE A 16 1.34 3.33 43.32
N ASN A 17 1.38 2.09 43.79
CA ASN A 17 2.15 1.03 43.14
C ASN A 17 1.63 0.74 41.73
N ASN A 18 0.30 0.63 41.55
CA ASN A 18 -0.29 0.41 40.23
C ASN A 18 -0.03 1.57 39.26
N VAL A 19 -0.13 2.82 39.73
CA VAL A 19 0.22 4.00 38.93
C VAL A 19 1.71 4.01 38.58
N GLY A 20 2.58 3.61 39.51
CA GLY A 20 4.02 3.46 39.27
C GLY A 20 4.32 2.44 38.16
N TYR A 21 3.67 1.26 38.20
CA TYR A 21 3.78 0.27 37.13
C TYR A 21 3.29 0.82 35.78
N LEU A 22 2.14 1.49 35.74
CA LEU A 22 1.60 2.07 34.50
C LEU A 22 2.54 3.13 33.91
N ILE A 23 3.14 3.99 34.75
CA ILE A 23 4.13 4.98 34.29
C ILE A 23 5.37 4.29 33.74
N TYR A 24 5.86 3.24 34.41
CA TYR A 24 7.00 2.45 33.95
C TYR A 24 6.73 1.79 32.58
N TYR A 25 5.59 1.10 32.44
CA TYR A 25 5.18 0.48 31.17
C TYR A 25 5.02 1.52 30.05
N ASN A 26 4.34 2.64 30.31
CA ASN A 26 4.13 3.68 29.30
C ASN A 26 5.46 4.31 28.85
N ARG A 27 6.41 4.52 29.77
CA ARG A 27 7.75 5.01 29.42
C ARG A 27 8.51 4.01 28.55
N ASN A 28 8.43 2.72 28.87
CA ASN A 28 9.06 1.67 28.06
C ASN A 28 8.43 1.55 26.68
N ILE A 29 7.10 1.62 26.58
CA ILE A 29 6.37 1.63 25.29
C ILE A 29 6.85 2.79 24.43
N LYS A 30 6.87 4.02 24.97
CA LYS A 30 7.39 5.19 24.22
C LYS A 30 8.85 5.05 23.79
N SER A 31 9.67 4.36 24.60
CA SER A 31 11.07 4.08 24.24
C SER A 31 11.15 3.10 23.08
N LEU A 32 10.33 2.04 23.09
CA LEU A 32 10.26 1.05 22.03
C LEU A 32 9.69 1.65 20.73
N ASP A 33 8.64 2.46 20.81
CA ASP A 33 8.08 3.17 19.64
C ASP A 33 9.16 4.02 18.96
N LYS A 34 9.93 4.78 19.75
CA LYS A 34 11.04 5.60 19.22
C LYS A 34 12.14 4.76 18.57
N GLU A 35 12.40 3.55 19.05
CA GLU A 35 13.36 2.65 18.42
C GLU A 35 12.79 2.02 17.15
N SER A 36 11.49 1.70 17.13
CA SER A 36 10.78 1.25 15.93
C SER A 36 10.88 2.30 14.82
N ASP A 37 10.58 3.56 15.13
CA ASP A 37 10.66 4.67 14.16
C ASP A 37 12.05 4.78 13.53
N LYS A 38 13.11 4.61 14.33
CA LYS A 38 14.49 4.62 13.82
C LYS A 38 14.78 3.45 12.90
N LEU A 39 14.30 2.26 13.23
CA LEU A 39 14.47 1.07 12.40
C LEU A 39 13.74 1.21 11.07
N ASP A 40 12.55 1.82 11.07
CA ASP A 40 11.79 2.07 9.86
C ASP A 40 12.48 3.10 8.95
N ILE A 41 13.08 4.16 9.52
CA ILE A 41 13.92 5.10 8.77
C ILE A 41 15.09 4.38 8.09
N ILE A 42 15.84 3.58 8.86
CA ILE A 42 17.00 2.83 8.33
C ILE A 42 16.56 1.85 7.24
N ARG A 43 15.43 1.16 7.44
CA ARG A 43 14.87 0.23 6.44
C ARG A 43 14.53 0.96 5.14
N ASN A 44 13.90 2.13 5.23
CA ASN A 44 13.52 2.93 4.07
C ASN A 44 14.74 3.48 3.32
N GLU A 45 15.76 3.95 4.05
CA GLU A 45 17.02 4.39 3.44
C GLU A 45 17.75 3.24 2.74
N MET A 46 17.83 2.08 3.39
CA MET A 46 18.44 0.87 2.82
C MET A 46 17.71 0.42 1.55
N TRP A 47 16.38 0.45 1.57
CA TRP A 47 15.54 0.10 0.42
C TRP A 47 15.76 1.07 -0.75
N LEU A 48 15.80 2.37 -0.48
CA LEU A 48 16.02 3.37 -1.51
C LEU A 48 17.42 3.25 -2.13
N LEU A 49 18.45 3.02 -1.30
CA LEU A 49 19.80 2.75 -1.78
C LEU A 49 19.85 1.51 -2.67
N HIS A 50 19.13 0.45 -2.30
CA HIS A 50 19.05 -0.76 -3.11
C HIS A 50 18.44 -0.49 -4.50
N CYS A 51 17.31 0.22 -4.54
CA CYS A 51 16.64 0.57 -5.80
C CYS A 51 17.53 1.45 -6.70
N ASP A 52 18.18 2.47 -6.12
CA ASP A 52 19.09 3.37 -6.85
C ASP A 52 20.28 2.61 -7.44
N VAL A 53 20.91 1.73 -6.65
CA VAL A 53 22.01 0.88 -7.12
C VAL A 53 21.56 -0.04 -8.24
N GLU A 54 20.40 -0.69 -8.11
CA GLU A 54 19.90 -1.59 -9.15
C GLU A 54 19.60 -0.83 -10.45
N LEU A 55 18.91 0.32 -10.37
CA LEU A 55 18.62 1.16 -11.54
C LEU A 55 19.91 1.57 -12.26
N ARG A 56 20.90 2.08 -11.52
CA ARG A 56 22.20 2.49 -12.07
C ARG A 56 22.94 1.32 -12.72
N GLN A 57 22.91 0.14 -12.11
CA GLN A 57 23.51 -1.06 -12.71
C GLN A 57 22.84 -1.43 -14.04
N LYS A 58 21.51 -1.31 -14.15
CA LYS A 58 20.79 -1.62 -15.40
C LYS A 58 21.01 -0.57 -16.49
N VAL A 59 21.12 0.70 -16.11
CA VAL A 59 21.43 1.80 -17.05
C VAL A 59 22.90 1.76 -17.51
N GLY A 60 23.82 1.36 -16.62
CA GLY A 60 25.26 1.31 -16.89
C GLY A 60 25.86 2.71 -17.02
N ASN A 61 26.83 2.88 -17.92
CA ASN A 61 27.62 4.11 -18.07
C ASN A 61 26.82 5.38 -18.43
N SER A 62 25.50 5.30 -18.68
CA SER A 62 24.69 6.49 -18.97
C SER A 62 24.46 7.37 -17.74
N VAL A 63 24.74 6.89 -16.52
CA VAL A 63 24.66 7.66 -15.28
C VAL A 63 26.04 8.13 -14.77
N ASP A 64 27.09 8.02 -15.60
CA ASP A 64 28.44 8.50 -15.25
C ASP A 64 28.51 10.03 -15.13
N ASP A 65 27.49 10.74 -15.64
CA ASP A 65 27.30 12.17 -15.39
C ASP A 65 26.76 12.38 -13.96
N PRO A 66 27.53 13.01 -13.05
CA PRO A 66 27.08 13.31 -11.69
C PRO A 66 25.80 14.14 -11.66
N SER A 67 25.49 14.89 -12.71
CA SER A 67 24.26 15.68 -12.81
C SER A 67 23.00 14.82 -12.83
N LEU A 68 23.11 13.54 -13.21
CA LEU A 68 21.99 12.59 -13.27
C LEU A 68 21.78 11.82 -11.96
N HIS A 69 22.69 11.95 -10.98
CA HIS A 69 22.64 11.14 -9.77
C HIS A 69 21.38 11.39 -8.93
N ASP A 70 21.04 12.66 -8.70
CA ASP A 70 19.90 13.00 -7.85
C ASP A 70 18.59 12.55 -8.49
N ILE A 71 18.45 12.75 -9.81
CA ILE A 71 17.24 12.34 -10.52
C ILE A 71 17.13 10.82 -10.67
N ALA A 72 18.24 10.11 -10.85
CA ALA A 72 18.23 8.65 -10.89
C ALA A 72 17.73 8.05 -9.57
N LYS A 73 18.08 8.68 -8.44
CA LYS A 73 17.61 8.26 -7.12
C LYS A 73 16.09 8.47 -6.96
N GLU A 74 15.56 9.61 -7.39
CA GLU A 74 14.10 9.84 -7.36
C GLU A 74 13.35 8.92 -8.33
N VAL A 75 13.87 8.69 -9.55
CA VAL A 75 13.29 7.71 -10.48
C VAL A 75 13.30 6.30 -9.88
N ALA A 76 14.38 5.89 -9.22
CA ALA A 76 14.49 4.58 -8.58
C ALA A 76 13.48 4.42 -7.43
N LYS A 77 13.25 5.49 -6.67
CA LYS A 77 12.23 5.54 -5.62
C LYS A 77 10.83 5.30 -6.19
N GLU A 78 10.49 5.96 -7.29
CA GLU A 78 9.19 5.80 -7.95
C GLU A 78 9.04 4.45 -8.69
N CYS A 79 10.12 3.68 -8.85
CA CYS A 79 10.03 2.29 -9.31
C CYS A 79 9.53 1.32 -8.21
N LYS A 80 9.35 1.81 -6.97
CA LYS A 80 8.80 1.05 -5.83
C LYS A 80 9.47 -0.31 -5.59
N GLY A 81 10.77 -0.42 -5.90
CA GLY A 81 11.55 -1.64 -5.70
C GLY A 81 11.09 -2.83 -6.55
N LEU A 82 10.28 -2.61 -7.58
CA LEU A 82 9.80 -3.67 -8.46
C LEU A 82 10.82 -3.92 -9.58
N PRO A 83 11.47 -5.10 -9.64
CA PRO A 83 12.54 -5.36 -10.61
C PRO A 83 12.08 -5.20 -12.06
N ILE A 84 10.82 -5.56 -12.36
CA ILE A 84 10.23 -5.39 -13.70
C ILE A 84 10.11 -3.91 -14.09
N VAL A 85 9.75 -3.03 -13.16
CA VAL A 85 9.67 -1.58 -13.40
C VAL A 85 11.08 -1.01 -13.55
N ILE A 86 11.99 -1.34 -12.61
CA ILE A 86 13.38 -0.86 -12.63
C ILE A 86 14.09 -1.21 -13.93
N VAL A 87 14.02 -2.47 -14.37
CA VAL A 87 14.67 -2.93 -15.61
C VAL A 87 14.09 -2.23 -16.83
N THR A 88 12.77 -2.01 -16.84
CA THR A 88 12.07 -1.38 -17.96
C THR A 88 12.42 0.10 -18.08
N VAL A 89 12.30 0.84 -16.98
CA VAL A 89 12.67 2.27 -16.90
C VAL A 89 14.16 2.46 -17.22
N ALA A 90 15.04 1.60 -16.70
CA ALA A 90 16.46 1.65 -17.00
C ALA A 90 16.76 1.47 -18.50
N ARG A 91 16.05 0.56 -19.17
CA ARG A 91 16.21 0.35 -20.62
C ARG A 91 15.79 1.57 -21.41
N GLU A 92 14.68 2.19 -21.04
CA GLU A 92 14.19 3.39 -21.71
C GLU A 92 15.10 4.60 -21.48
N LEU A 93 15.61 4.79 -20.27
CA LEU A 93 16.46 5.94 -19.93
C LEU A 93 17.93 5.75 -20.30
N LYS A 94 18.31 4.56 -20.79
CA LYS A 94 19.66 4.28 -21.24
C LYS A 94 20.07 5.24 -22.37
N PHE A 95 21.22 5.88 -22.20
CA PHE A 95 21.79 6.88 -23.12
C PHE A 95 20.93 8.13 -23.35
N ASN A 96 19.98 8.43 -22.46
CA ASN A 96 19.13 9.61 -22.56
C ASN A 96 19.64 10.79 -21.73
N SER A 97 19.19 12.00 -22.11
CA SER A 97 19.56 13.27 -21.49
C SER A 97 18.75 13.58 -20.22
N ARG A 98 19.25 14.45 -19.35
CA ARG A 98 18.55 14.89 -18.12
C ARG A 98 17.07 15.27 -18.33
N PRO A 99 16.68 16.04 -19.36
CA PRO A 99 15.26 16.32 -19.62
C PRO A 99 14.39 15.07 -19.82
N SER A 100 14.93 14.00 -20.40
CA SER A 100 14.23 12.72 -20.55
C SER A 100 14.01 12.03 -19.20
N TRP A 101 14.99 12.12 -18.29
CA TRP A 101 14.85 11.63 -16.92
C TRP A 101 13.82 12.44 -16.14
N GLU A 102 13.80 13.77 -16.29
CA GLU A 102 12.80 14.66 -15.69
C GLU A 102 11.39 14.33 -16.21
N GLY A 103 11.26 14.09 -17.51
CA GLY A 103 10.01 13.63 -18.11
C GLY A 103 9.56 12.28 -17.54
N ALA A 104 10.46 11.30 -17.44
CA ALA A 104 10.13 9.99 -16.90
C ALA A 104 9.74 10.05 -15.41
N LEU A 105 10.43 10.85 -14.61
CA LEU A 105 10.06 11.06 -13.20
C LEU A 105 8.63 11.60 -13.08
N VAL A 106 8.29 12.65 -13.84
CA VAL A 106 6.92 13.22 -13.85
C VAL A 106 5.87 12.20 -14.29
N GLU A 107 6.22 11.25 -15.16
CA GLU A 107 5.30 10.18 -15.57
C GLU A 107 5.17 9.07 -14.53
N LEU A 108 6.25 8.71 -13.83
CA LEU A 108 6.24 7.71 -12.75
C LEU A 108 5.52 8.22 -11.50
N GLU A 109 5.60 9.51 -11.20
CA GLU A 109 4.84 10.15 -10.12
C GLU A 109 3.32 10.13 -10.38
N ARG A 110 2.88 9.83 -11.60
CA ARG A 110 1.46 9.63 -11.91
C ARG A 110 1.10 8.18 -11.66
N SER A 111 -0.05 7.95 -11.02
CA SER A 111 -0.69 6.61 -10.93
C SER A 111 -1.04 5.98 -12.30
N ALA A 112 -0.76 6.67 -13.40
CA ALA A 112 -0.95 6.17 -14.76
C ALA A 112 0.11 6.81 -15.68
N PRO A 113 1.33 6.24 -15.75
CA PRO A 113 2.36 6.68 -16.68
C PRO A 113 1.82 6.54 -18.10
N ARG A 114 1.91 7.61 -18.90
CA ARG A 114 1.43 7.58 -20.30
C ARG A 114 2.57 7.55 -21.30
N ASN A 115 3.75 7.99 -20.89
CA ASN A 115 4.89 8.19 -21.78
C ASN A 115 6.12 7.35 -21.40
N ILE A 116 5.89 6.19 -20.77
CA ILE A 116 6.91 5.15 -20.52
C ILE A 116 6.37 3.84 -21.13
N PRO A 117 6.43 3.67 -22.46
CA PRO A 117 5.71 2.62 -23.19
C PRO A 117 5.99 1.21 -22.64
N GLY A 118 7.23 0.92 -22.28
CA GLY A 118 7.63 -0.35 -21.70
C GLY A 118 6.98 -0.61 -20.35
N VAL A 119 6.79 0.39 -19.48
CA VAL A 119 6.10 0.19 -18.20
C VAL A 119 4.61 -0.08 -18.44
N ILE A 120 4.02 0.59 -19.43
CA ILE A 120 2.64 0.35 -19.82
C ILE A 120 2.48 -1.08 -20.34
N GLU A 121 3.33 -1.50 -21.28
CA GLU A 121 3.27 -2.81 -21.93
C GLU A 121 3.60 -3.96 -20.98
N ASN A 122 4.62 -3.82 -20.12
CA ASN A 122 5.12 -4.93 -19.30
C ASN A 122 4.47 -5.00 -17.92
N VAL A 123 3.80 -3.95 -17.45
CA VAL A 123 3.25 -3.88 -16.08
C VAL A 123 1.77 -3.55 -16.09
N TYR A 124 1.37 -2.42 -16.69
CA TYR A 124 -0.03 -1.97 -16.63
C TYR A 124 -0.96 -2.85 -17.47
N GLN A 125 -0.58 -3.18 -18.70
CA GLN A 125 -1.42 -3.99 -19.60
C GLN A 125 -1.71 -5.39 -19.03
N PRO A 126 -0.71 -6.18 -18.57
CA PRO A 126 -0.98 -7.47 -17.96
C PRO A 126 -1.88 -7.39 -16.73
N LEU A 127 -1.69 -6.40 -15.86
CA LEU A 127 -2.54 -6.21 -14.67
C LEU A 127 -3.98 -5.79 -15.04
N LYS A 128 -4.12 -4.93 -16.05
CA LYS A 128 -5.43 -4.55 -16.60
C LYS A 128 -6.13 -5.75 -17.26
N GLU A 129 -5.39 -6.61 -17.93
CA GLU A 129 -5.91 -7.89 -18.44
C GLU A 129 -6.35 -8.79 -17.29
N CYS A 130 -5.56 -8.95 -16.22
CA CYS A 130 -5.97 -9.71 -15.04
C CYS A 130 -7.30 -9.19 -14.45
N TYR A 131 -7.49 -7.88 -14.40
CA TYR A 131 -8.76 -7.25 -14.00
C TYR A 131 -9.91 -7.56 -14.98
N ASN A 132 -9.68 -7.45 -16.28
CA ASN A 132 -10.70 -7.72 -17.30
C ASN A 132 -11.22 -9.17 -17.23
N HIS A 133 -10.34 -10.12 -16.89
CA HIS A 133 -10.66 -11.53 -16.72
C HIS A 133 -11.34 -11.89 -15.39
N ILE A 134 -11.61 -10.92 -14.50
CA ILE A 134 -12.45 -11.16 -13.32
C ILE A 134 -13.89 -11.33 -13.80
N GLU A 135 -14.48 -12.49 -13.51
CA GLU A 135 -15.86 -12.80 -13.93
C GLU A 135 -16.92 -12.13 -13.05
N SER A 136 -16.64 -12.03 -11.75
CA SER A 136 -17.57 -11.45 -10.77
C SER A 136 -17.52 -9.92 -10.80
N ASP A 137 -18.64 -9.28 -11.12
CA ASP A 137 -18.78 -7.83 -11.05
C ASP A 137 -18.54 -7.31 -9.62
N GLU A 138 -19.02 -8.03 -8.60
CA GLU A 138 -18.75 -7.68 -7.20
C GLU A 138 -17.26 -7.68 -6.89
N ALA A 139 -16.49 -8.63 -7.44
CA ALA A 139 -15.04 -8.67 -7.26
C ALA A 139 -14.35 -7.51 -8.00
N LYS A 140 -14.83 -7.15 -9.20
CA LYS A 140 -14.34 -5.98 -9.94
C LYS A 140 -14.60 -4.69 -9.18
N TYR A 141 -15.81 -4.50 -8.63
CA TYR A 141 -16.14 -3.33 -7.83
C TYR A 141 -15.36 -3.29 -6.53
N LEU A 142 -15.21 -4.43 -5.84
CA LEU A 142 -14.40 -4.53 -4.63
C LEU A 142 -12.93 -4.14 -4.89
N PHE A 143 -12.36 -4.63 -6.00
CA PHE A 143 -11.01 -4.29 -6.44
C PHE A 143 -10.84 -2.78 -6.64
N LEU A 144 -11.75 -2.13 -7.39
CA LEU A 144 -11.69 -0.69 -7.63
C LEU A 144 -11.99 0.12 -6.36
N MET A 145 -12.86 -0.36 -5.48
CA MET A 145 -13.12 0.28 -4.19
C MET A 145 -11.87 0.28 -3.30
N TYR A 146 -11.12 -0.83 -3.29
CA TYR A 146 -9.90 -0.95 -2.49
C TYR A 146 -8.87 0.12 -2.86
N SER A 147 -8.77 0.51 -4.14
CA SER A 147 -7.75 1.47 -4.56
C SER A 147 -7.91 2.88 -3.98
N PHE A 148 -9.08 3.20 -3.41
CA PHE A 148 -9.32 4.48 -2.72
C PHE A 148 -8.73 4.57 -1.31
N PHE A 149 -8.28 3.45 -0.74
CA PHE A 149 -7.56 3.47 0.52
C PHE A 149 -6.11 3.97 0.33
N GLU A 150 -5.44 4.28 1.44
CA GLU A 150 -4.07 4.81 1.43
C GLU A 150 -3.06 3.78 0.89
N GLU A 151 -1.95 4.28 0.33
CA GLU A 151 -0.83 3.45 -0.13
C GLU A 151 -0.33 2.58 1.01
N ASP A 152 0.12 1.37 0.69
CA ASP A 152 0.64 0.40 1.65
C ASP A 152 -0.31 0.00 2.81
N SER A 153 -1.59 0.40 2.79
CA SER A 153 -2.51 0.17 3.90
C SER A 153 -2.90 -1.30 4.08
N ASP A 154 -2.78 -1.77 5.32
CA ASP A 154 -3.31 -3.06 5.79
C ASP A 154 -4.77 -2.87 6.22
N ILE A 155 -5.69 -3.53 5.51
CA ILE A 155 -7.12 -3.33 5.73
C ILE A 155 -7.76 -4.61 6.24
N LEU A 156 -8.63 -4.47 7.24
CA LEU A 156 -9.45 -5.58 7.72
C LEU A 156 -10.58 -5.90 6.74
N PRO A 157 -10.84 -7.19 6.43
CA PRO A 157 -11.98 -7.61 5.64
C PRO A 157 -13.32 -7.01 6.12
N GLU A 158 -13.51 -6.83 7.44
CA GLU A 158 -14.71 -6.22 8.00
C GLU A 158 -14.89 -4.75 7.62
N GLN A 159 -13.78 -4.00 7.48
CA GLN A 159 -13.82 -2.60 7.05
C GLN A 159 -14.23 -2.50 5.58
N LEU A 160 -13.64 -3.36 4.74
CA LEU A 160 -14.00 -3.45 3.32
C LEU A 160 -15.45 -3.91 3.15
N LEU A 161 -15.92 -4.86 3.95
CA LEU A 161 -17.30 -5.34 3.93
C LEU A 161 -18.28 -4.21 4.25
N ARG A 162 -18.03 -3.47 5.33
CA ARG A 162 -18.87 -2.32 5.69
C ARG A 162 -18.93 -1.31 4.56
N LYS A 163 -17.77 -0.98 3.98
CA LYS A 163 -17.70 0.00 2.88
C LYS A 163 -18.40 -0.49 1.62
N GLY A 164 -18.23 -1.76 1.26
CA GLY A 164 -18.92 -2.35 0.12
C GLY A 164 -20.43 -2.43 0.31
N MET A 165 -20.92 -2.66 1.53
CA MET A 165 -22.34 -2.58 1.85
C MET A 165 -22.87 -1.14 1.72
N GLU A 166 -22.13 -0.14 2.23
CA GLU A 166 -22.49 1.28 2.07
C GLU A 166 -22.60 1.71 0.60
N LEU A 167 -21.76 1.14 -0.27
CA LEU A 167 -21.72 1.42 -1.70
C LEU A 167 -22.66 0.51 -2.52
N GLY A 168 -23.41 -0.39 -1.87
CA GLY A 168 -24.32 -1.31 -2.55
C GLY A 168 -23.63 -2.30 -3.49
N ILE A 169 -22.35 -2.64 -3.25
CA ILE A 169 -21.58 -3.57 -4.09
C ILE A 169 -22.14 -4.99 -4.04
N PHE A 170 -22.61 -5.40 -2.87
CA PHE A 170 -23.07 -6.77 -2.64
C PHE A 170 -24.57 -6.89 -2.93
N SER A 171 -24.91 -7.76 -3.87
CA SER A 171 -26.29 -8.12 -4.17
C SER A 171 -26.79 -9.20 -3.19
N GLU A 172 -28.09 -9.19 -2.89
CA GLU A 172 -28.79 -10.33 -2.26
C GLU A 172 -28.20 -10.82 -0.90
N ILE A 173 -27.84 -9.91 0.00
CA ILE A 173 -27.41 -10.28 1.35
C ILE A 173 -28.61 -10.68 2.22
N GLU A 174 -28.73 -11.97 2.54
CA GLU A 174 -29.75 -12.48 3.48
C GLU A 174 -29.46 -12.11 4.94
N ASN A 175 -28.19 -12.20 5.36
CA ASN A 175 -27.74 -11.94 6.72
C ASN A 175 -26.24 -11.61 6.76
N PHE A 176 -25.76 -11.18 7.93
CA PHE A 176 -24.38 -10.73 8.09
C PHE A 176 -23.32 -11.83 7.95
N GLU A 177 -23.65 -13.08 8.29
CA GLU A 177 -22.75 -14.22 8.10
C GLU A 177 -22.59 -14.56 6.62
N HIS A 178 -23.69 -14.53 5.86
CA HIS A 178 -23.68 -14.67 4.41
C HIS A 178 -22.80 -13.59 3.76
N ALA A 179 -22.94 -12.34 4.18
CA ALA A 179 -22.13 -11.22 3.68
C ALA A 179 -20.62 -11.41 3.94
N ARG A 180 -20.26 -11.90 5.14
CA ARG A 180 -18.87 -12.23 5.49
C ARG A 180 -18.31 -13.36 4.63
N ASN A 181 -19.06 -14.45 4.47
CA ASN A 181 -18.62 -15.58 3.64
C ASN A 181 -18.45 -15.15 2.18
N ARG A 182 -19.38 -14.34 1.66
CA ARG A 182 -19.29 -13.76 0.32
C ARG A 182 -18.03 -12.89 0.18
N MET A 183 -17.76 -12.04 1.16
CA MET A 183 -16.55 -11.21 1.18
C MET A 183 -15.27 -12.03 1.16
N CYS A 184 -15.20 -13.08 1.98
CA CYS A 184 -14.05 -13.98 1.99
C CYS A 184 -13.81 -14.60 0.61
N LEU A 185 -14.86 -15.09 -0.06
CA LEU A 185 -14.73 -15.66 -1.41
C LEU A 185 -14.22 -14.65 -2.44
N LEU A 186 -14.69 -13.40 -2.37
CA LEU A 186 -14.23 -12.33 -3.27
C LEU A 186 -12.77 -11.96 -3.00
N LEU A 187 -12.35 -11.88 -1.74
CA LEU A 187 -10.97 -11.61 -1.36
C LEU A 187 -10.03 -12.75 -1.81
N GLU A 188 -10.42 -14.01 -1.61
CA GLU A 188 -9.64 -15.16 -2.10
C GLU A 188 -9.54 -15.15 -3.63
N THR A 189 -10.63 -14.84 -4.34
CA THR A 189 -10.61 -14.70 -5.81
C THR A 189 -9.59 -13.65 -6.28
N LEU A 190 -9.49 -12.52 -5.57
CA LEU A 190 -8.54 -11.45 -5.89
C LEU A 190 -7.10 -11.82 -5.51
N LYS A 191 -6.89 -12.55 -4.41
CA LYS A 191 -5.59 -13.07 -3.98
C LYS A 191 -5.05 -14.14 -4.92
N ASP A 192 -5.90 -15.06 -5.38
CA ASP A 192 -5.53 -16.12 -6.33
C ASP A 192 -5.03 -15.55 -7.67
N ARG A 193 -5.44 -14.32 -7.99
CA ARG A 193 -5.00 -13.57 -9.17
C ARG A 193 -3.83 -12.62 -8.90
N PHE A 194 -3.25 -12.67 -7.70
CA PHE A 194 -2.17 -11.78 -7.25
C PHE A 194 -2.53 -10.29 -7.28
N LEU A 195 -3.82 -9.95 -7.26
CA LEU A 195 -4.31 -8.57 -7.22
C LEU A 195 -4.40 -8.03 -5.79
N LEU A 196 -4.48 -8.92 -4.81
CA LEU A 196 -4.35 -8.63 -3.39
C LEU A 196 -3.32 -9.58 -2.77
N SER A 197 -2.68 -9.14 -1.71
CA SER A 197 -1.77 -9.94 -0.89
C SER A 197 -2.27 -10.03 0.54
N GLN A 198 -1.70 -10.97 1.29
CA GLN A 198 -1.82 -10.96 2.74
C GLN A 198 -1.12 -9.72 3.31
N GLY A 199 -1.73 -9.08 4.29
CA GLY A 199 -1.15 -7.93 5.00
C GLY A 199 -0.13 -8.35 6.05
N SER A 200 0.12 -7.49 7.04
CA SER A 200 1.06 -7.77 8.15
C SER A 200 0.79 -9.06 8.92
N ASN A 201 -0.44 -9.56 8.94
CA ASN A 201 -0.80 -10.88 9.45
C ASN A 201 -2.01 -11.47 8.71
N SER A 202 -2.44 -12.67 9.10
CA SER A 202 -3.53 -13.42 8.45
C SER A 202 -4.90 -12.72 8.45
N ASN A 203 -5.08 -11.70 9.29
CA ASN A 203 -6.36 -11.00 9.40
C ASN A 203 -6.44 -9.77 8.48
N TYR A 204 -5.31 -9.33 7.91
CA TYR A 204 -5.25 -8.15 7.06
C TYR A 204 -5.04 -8.54 5.61
N VAL A 205 -5.60 -7.72 4.73
CA VAL A 205 -5.39 -7.78 3.29
C VAL A 205 -4.69 -6.50 2.87
N LYS A 206 -3.85 -6.59 1.84
CA LYS A 206 -3.10 -5.47 1.28
C LYS A 206 -3.22 -5.48 -0.24
N MET A 207 -3.29 -4.31 -0.85
CA MET A 207 -3.17 -4.16 -2.31
C MET A 207 -1.75 -3.67 -2.62
N PRO A 208 -0.98 -4.39 -3.46
CA PRO A 208 0.34 -3.90 -3.89
C PRO A 208 0.24 -2.55 -4.60
N ASP A 209 1.20 -1.65 -4.39
CA ASP A 209 1.13 -0.27 -4.92
C ASP A 209 0.93 -0.21 -6.43
N VAL A 210 1.68 -1.03 -7.18
CA VAL A 210 1.52 -1.12 -8.64
C VAL A 210 0.13 -1.58 -9.07
N VAL A 211 -0.50 -2.46 -8.29
CA VAL A 211 -1.87 -2.92 -8.55
C VAL A 211 -2.86 -1.80 -8.22
N ARG A 212 -2.62 -1.04 -7.15
CA ARG A 212 -3.41 0.13 -6.78
C ARG A 212 -3.33 1.22 -7.84
N ASP A 213 -2.16 1.51 -8.40
CA ASP A 213 -2.01 2.49 -9.48
C ASP A 213 -2.80 2.07 -10.73
N VAL A 214 -2.71 0.80 -11.13
CA VAL A 214 -3.51 0.25 -12.23
C VAL A 214 -5.02 0.32 -11.92
N ALA A 215 -5.43 0.03 -10.69
CA ALA A 215 -6.83 0.14 -10.27
C ALA A 215 -7.34 1.59 -10.33
N ILE A 216 -6.55 2.56 -9.88
CA ILE A 216 -6.85 4.00 -9.99
C ILE A 216 -6.95 4.41 -11.46
N ASN A 217 -6.04 3.92 -12.30
CA ASN A 217 -6.07 4.17 -13.74
C ASN A 217 -7.38 3.65 -14.36
N ILE A 218 -7.73 2.39 -14.11
CA ILE A 218 -8.98 1.78 -14.59
C ILE A 218 -10.19 2.56 -14.07
N ALA A 219 -10.25 2.88 -12.77
CA ALA A 219 -11.34 3.65 -12.18
C ALA A 219 -11.47 5.05 -12.82
N SER A 220 -10.36 5.68 -13.20
CA SER A 220 -10.34 6.98 -13.86
C SER A 220 -10.89 6.94 -15.29
N GLU A 221 -10.66 5.85 -16.02
CA GLU A 221 -11.24 5.58 -17.35
C GLU A 221 -12.74 5.23 -17.22
N CYS A 222 -13.08 4.49 -16.17
CA CYS A 222 -14.45 4.08 -15.83
C CYS A 222 -15.27 5.18 -15.15
N LYS A 223 -14.81 6.44 -15.09
CA LYS A 223 -15.57 7.57 -14.51
C LYS A 223 -16.99 7.73 -15.10
N HIS A 224 -17.26 7.15 -16.27
CA HIS A 224 -18.61 7.10 -16.84
C HIS A 224 -19.55 6.04 -16.23
N ILE A 225 -19.06 5.06 -15.47
CA ILE A 225 -19.85 3.94 -14.92
C ILE A 225 -20.22 4.19 -13.44
N PHE A 226 -19.28 4.71 -12.63
CA PHE A 226 -19.56 5.00 -11.21
C PHE A 226 -20.49 6.21 -11.00
N MET A 227 -20.63 7.11 -11.98
CA MET A 227 -21.63 8.18 -11.96
C MET A 227 -23.02 7.72 -12.41
N ALA A 228 -23.12 6.58 -13.11
CA ALA A 228 -24.41 6.08 -13.63
C ALA A 228 -25.15 5.16 -12.65
N SER A 229 -24.48 4.70 -11.57
CA SER A 229 -25.10 3.80 -10.58
C SER A 229 -25.54 4.48 -9.28
N HIS A 230 -25.29 5.78 -9.10
CA HIS A 230 -25.76 6.55 -7.95
C HIS A 230 -26.12 7.99 -8.36
N PHE A 231 -27.26 8.14 -9.04
CA PHE A 231 -28.38 9.05 -8.77
C PHE A 231 -29.47 8.88 -9.84
#